data_AF-A0A848U410-F1
#
_entry.id   AF-A0A848U410-F1
#
_cell.length_a   1.000
_cell.length_b   1.000
_cell.length_c   1.000
_cell.angle_alpha   90.00
_cell.angle_beta   90.00
_cell.angle_gamma   90.00
#
_symmetry.space_group_name_H-M   'P 1'
#
loop_
_entity.id
_entity.type
_entity.pdbx_description
1 polymer ?
#
loop_
_entity_poly.entity_id
_entity_poly.type
_entity_poly.pdbx_seq_one_letter_code
_entity_poly.pdbx_strand_id
1 'polypeptide(L)'
;MFIFCGFAIAQSPKDNQDQRLAWFKEAKLGVFIHWGYYGVNGITESWSLYHKRINYEDYMRQGDKFTAANYKPNEWASLFKKIGAQYVVMTTKHHDGVALWDTKLSHLNVVDKTPAKRDLVAPYVAALRDHGLKVGLYYSLCDWSHPDYDVVFPRPNTKKNYPQKGQKKMDSWERFVRFYQGQLRELSSQYNPDLYWFDGDWEKSAEQWRSKALKDSLLEWNPNVIVNSRLNEYGDYKTPEQGIPVVRPEGPWEFCMTMNDNWGYFPSDTNYKPIAQIIRTFVEVISNGGNLLLNIGPKPDGTIANEQRERLESLGEWIKKHKPAVYGTTAGLPYGHFYGPTLVSKDRKKIYLCLFDAPKNYIQLKGIQNKVKSIKVLGANEELSSERNGGAAWNNIPGILRISIPQSDNVDPYVTIIEVALEDELVLYRGHGNAVELNN
;
A
#
# COMPACT_ATOMS: atom_id res chain seq x y z
N MET A 1 -33.40 16.26 42.19
CA MET A 1 -33.06 15.24 41.17
C MET A 1 -32.53 15.99 39.95
N PHE A 2 -31.20 16.13 39.82
CA PHE A 2 -30.59 16.83 38.70
C PHE A 2 -30.52 15.88 37.50
N ILE A 3 -31.24 16.21 36.44
CA ILE A 3 -31.20 15.48 35.16
C ILE A 3 -29.97 15.98 34.40
N PHE A 4 -28.94 15.15 34.33
CA PHE A 4 -27.82 15.34 33.40
C PHE A 4 -28.30 14.97 31.99
N CYS A 5 -28.63 15.98 31.18
CA CYS A 5 -28.73 15.81 29.73
C CYS A 5 -27.30 15.74 29.16
N GLY A 6 -26.83 14.52 28.87
CA GLY A 6 -25.61 14.32 28.10
C GLY A 6 -25.82 14.79 26.66
N PHE A 7 -25.15 15.85 26.26
CA PHE A 7 -25.02 16.21 24.84
C PHE A 7 -24.11 15.19 24.16
N ALA A 8 -24.68 14.30 23.36
CA ALA A 8 -23.92 13.53 22.39
C ALA A 8 -23.46 14.50 21.30
N ILE A 9 -22.18 14.86 21.29
CA ILE A 9 -21.58 15.63 20.20
C ILE A 9 -21.54 14.71 18.98
N ALA A 10 -22.37 15.00 17.98
CA ALA A 10 -22.29 14.32 16.69
C ALA A 10 -20.92 14.63 16.05
N GLN A 11 -20.09 13.60 15.83
CA GLN A 11 -18.81 13.74 15.14
C GLN A 11 -19.05 14.15 13.68
N SER A 12 -18.22 15.06 13.15
CA SER A 12 -18.34 15.45 11.75
C SER A 12 -17.94 14.30 10.81
N PRO A 13 -18.44 14.26 9.56
CA PRO A 13 -18.03 13.25 8.58
C PRO A 13 -16.51 13.17 8.35
N LYS A 14 -15.82 14.32 8.48
CA LYS A 14 -14.37 14.42 8.36
C LYS A 14 -13.64 13.78 9.55
N ASP A 15 -14.12 14.03 10.77
CA ASP A 15 -13.54 13.42 11.99
C ASP A 15 -13.65 11.88 11.94
N ASN A 16 -14.77 11.37 11.42
CA ASN A 16 -14.97 9.94 11.22
C ASN A 16 -13.99 9.38 10.17
N GLN A 17 -13.82 10.06 9.03
CA GLN A 17 -12.84 9.63 8.01
C GLN A 17 -11.40 9.61 8.55
N ASP A 18 -11.00 10.63 9.30
CA ASP A 18 -9.66 10.70 9.90
C ASP A 18 -9.42 9.58 10.92
N GLN A 19 -10.44 9.19 11.68
CA GLN A 19 -10.37 8.03 12.58
C GLN A 19 -10.18 6.72 11.82
N ARG A 20 -10.91 6.50 10.72
CA ARG A 20 -10.74 5.30 9.87
C ARG A 20 -9.33 5.20 9.29
N LEU A 21 -8.78 6.33 8.84
CA LEU A 21 -7.44 6.41 8.24
C LEU A 21 -6.29 6.42 9.26
N ALA A 22 -6.58 6.47 10.57
CA ALA A 22 -5.55 6.58 11.60
C ALA A 22 -4.55 5.42 11.54
N TRP A 23 -5.03 4.18 11.44
CA TRP A 23 -4.13 3.02 11.31
C TRP A 23 -3.34 3.05 10.00
N PHE A 24 -3.96 3.55 8.93
CA PHE A 24 -3.36 3.57 7.61
C PHE A 24 -2.19 4.54 7.52
N LYS A 25 -2.31 5.74 8.11
CA LYS A 25 -1.22 6.74 8.20
C LYS A 25 0.04 6.21 8.93
N GLU A 26 -0.15 5.20 9.77
CA GLU A 26 0.89 4.53 10.56
C GLU A 26 1.43 3.25 9.91
N ALA A 27 0.78 2.77 8.85
CA ALA A 27 0.99 1.43 8.33
C ALA A 27 2.34 1.26 7.66
N LYS A 28 2.81 2.28 6.90
CA LYS A 28 4.07 2.34 6.14
C LYS A 28 4.26 1.28 5.06
N LEU A 29 4.10 0.00 5.40
CA LEU A 29 4.32 -1.14 4.53
C LEU A 29 3.08 -2.03 4.49
N GLY A 30 2.63 -2.32 3.27
CA GLY A 30 1.69 -3.39 2.96
C GLY A 30 2.23 -4.32 1.89
N VAL A 31 1.61 -5.48 1.78
CA VAL A 31 1.89 -6.46 0.71
C VAL A 31 0.70 -6.58 -0.22
N PHE A 32 0.94 -6.46 -1.52
CA PHE A 32 -0.07 -6.71 -2.56
C PHE A 32 0.07 -8.16 -3.04
N ILE A 33 -1.05 -8.84 -3.30
CA ILE A 33 -1.06 -10.19 -3.83
C ILE A 33 -1.96 -10.22 -5.06
N HIS A 34 -1.36 -10.39 -6.23
CA HIS A 34 -2.06 -10.68 -7.47
C HIS A 34 -1.97 -12.17 -7.77
N TRP A 35 -3.06 -12.89 -7.52
CA TRP A 35 -3.13 -14.33 -7.68
C TRP A 35 -4.41 -14.74 -8.41
N GLY A 36 -4.27 -15.57 -9.44
CA GLY A 36 -5.37 -15.96 -10.32
C GLY A 36 -4.89 -16.81 -11.49
N TYR A 37 -5.77 -17.05 -12.46
CA TYR A 37 -5.51 -17.95 -13.59
C TYR A 37 -4.29 -17.56 -14.41
N TYR A 38 -4.06 -16.26 -14.56
CA TYR A 38 -2.93 -15.70 -15.30
C TYR A 38 -1.55 -16.16 -14.81
N GLY A 39 -1.43 -16.62 -13.57
CA GLY A 39 -0.19 -17.21 -13.06
C GLY A 39 0.13 -18.59 -13.64
N VAL A 40 -0.82 -19.27 -14.28
CA VAL A 40 -0.67 -20.67 -14.73
C VAL A 40 0.25 -20.78 -15.92
N ASN A 41 -0.05 -20.04 -16.99
CA ASN A 41 0.81 -20.00 -18.17
C ASN A 41 1.82 -18.85 -18.12
N GLY A 42 1.83 -18.07 -17.04
CA GLY A 42 2.77 -16.96 -16.90
C GLY A 42 2.48 -15.83 -17.88
N ILE A 43 1.27 -15.30 -17.85
CA ILE A 43 0.82 -14.24 -18.78
C ILE A 43 0.45 -12.97 -18.02
N THR A 44 0.43 -11.83 -18.71
CA THR A 44 0.07 -10.53 -18.14
C THR A 44 -1.42 -10.53 -17.77
N GLU A 45 -1.69 -10.76 -16.47
CA GLU A 45 -2.97 -10.81 -15.75
C GLU A 45 -4.19 -11.09 -16.64
N SER A 46 -5.27 -10.32 -16.49
CA SER A 46 -6.38 -10.33 -17.45
C SER A 46 -6.04 -9.59 -18.74
N TRP A 47 -5.07 -8.67 -18.71
CA TRP A 47 -4.71 -7.79 -19.83
C TRP A 47 -4.32 -8.51 -21.11
N SER A 48 -3.88 -9.76 -21.01
CA SER A 48 -3.69 -10.64 -22.18
C SER A 48 -4.96 -10.82 -23.02
N LEU A 49 -6.16 -10.82 -22.39
CA LEU A 49 -7.46 -10.83 -23.09
C LEU A 49 -7.70 -9.51 -23.82
N TYR A 50 -7.56 -8.40 -23.10
CA TYR A 50 -7.80 -7.05 -23.63
C TYR A 50 -6.91 -6.75 -24.84
N HIS A 51 -5.63 -7.11 -24.75
CA HIS A 51 -4.65 -6.95 -25.84
C HIS A 51 -4.70 -8.07 -26.90
N LYS A 52 -5.67 -8.99 -26.81
CA LYS A 52 -5.86 -10.08 -27.79
C LYS A 52 -4.63 -10.97 -27.98
N ARG A 53 -3.81 -11.11 -26.93
CA ARG A 53 -2.62 -11.98 -26.91
C ARG A 53 -3.00 -13.44 -26.71
N ILE A 54 -4.20 -13.68 -26.16
CA ILE A 54 -4.79 -15.00 -25.95
C ILE A 54 -6.31 -14.86 -26.14
N ASN A 55 -6.95 -15.89 -26.69
CA ASN A 55 -8.41 -15.92 -26.79
C ASN A 55 -9.05 -16.28 -25.42
N TYR A 56 -10.35 -16.03 -25.30
CA TYR A 56 -11.08 -16.22 -24.04
C TYR A 56 -11.06 -17.68 -23.56
N GLU A 57 -11.27 -18.64 -24.46
CA GLU A 57 -11.33 -20.06 -24.13
C GLU A 57 -9.99 -20.58 -23.61
N ASP A 58 -8.89 -20.21 -24.27
CA ASP A 58 -7.53 -20.60 -23.87
C ASP A 58 -7.12 -19.91 -22.56
N TYR A 59 -7.54 -18.66 -22.34
CA TYR A 59 -7.35 -17.98 -21.06
C TYR A 59 -8.03 -18.74 -19.93
N MET A 60 -9.30 -19.10 -20.12
CA MET A 60 -10.10 -19.79 -19.09
C MET A 60 -9.62 -21.22 -18.83
N ARG A 61 -9.05 -21.90 -19.83
CA ARG A 61 -8.46 -23.25 -19.67
C ARG A 61 -7.30 -23.29 -18.68
N GLN A 62 -6.68 -22.14 -18.36
CA GLN A 62 -5.69 -22.06 -17.29
C GLN A 62 -6.25 -22.53 -15.93
N GLY A 63 -7.55 -22.34 -15.68
CA GLY A 63 -8.21 -22.80 -14.46
C GLY A 63 -8.03 -24.29 -14.18
N ASP A 64 -7.87 -25.12 -15.23
CA ASP A 64 -7.66 -26.57 -15.11
C ASP A 64 -6.37 -26.94 -14.36
N LYS A 65 -5.41 -25.99 -14.28
CA LYS A 65 -4.11 -26.17 -13.62
C LYS A 65 -3.93 -25.25 -12.41
N PHE A 66 -4.95 -24.49 -12.02
CA PHE A 66 -4.90 -23.64 -10.83
C PHE A 66 -5.28 -24.45 -9.58
N THR A 67 -4.29 -25.01 -8.89
CA THR A 67 -4.52 -26.03 -7.84
C THR A 67 -4.57 -25.46 -6.42
N ALA A 68 -3.88 -24.35 -6.15
CA ALA A 68 -3.65 -23.87 -4.78
C ALA A 68 -3.12 -24.97 -3.82
N ALA A 69 -2.46 -26.02 -4.31
CA ALA A 69 -2.12 -27.20 -3.51
C ALA A 69 -1.15 -26.90 -2.33
N ASN A 70 -0.27 -25.93 -2.51
CA ASN A 70 0.72 -25.44 -1.53
C ASN A 70 0.31 -24.09 -0.91
N TYR A 71 -0.94 -23.67 -1.08
CA TYR A 71 -1.46 -22.44 -0.46
C TYR A 71 -1.61 -22.62 1.05
N LYS A 72 -0.74 -21.92 1.78
CA LYS A 72 -0.65 -21.95 3.24
C LYS A 72 -0.76 -20.53 3.81
N PRO A 73 -1.97 -20.02 4.07
CA PRO A 73 -2.17 -18.63 4.44
C PRO A 73 -1.49 -18.22 5.75
N ASN A 74 -1.34 -19.15 6.71
CA ASN A 74 -0.57 -18.89 7.92
C ASN A 74 0.93 -18.69 7.66
N GLU A 75 1.52 -19.42 6.70
CA GLU A 75 2.92 -19.19 6.33
C GLU A 75 3.09 -17.86 5.60
N TRP A 76 2.11 -17.47 4.77
CA TRP A 76 2.08 -16.14 4.14
C TRP A 76 1.97 -15.03 5.20
N ALA A 77 0.99 -15.11 6.10
CA ALA A 77 0.76 -14.12 7.16
C ALA A 77 1.97 -14.00 8.10
N SER A 78 2.59 -15.12 8.48
CA SER A 78 3.81 -15.15 9.27
C SER A 78 4.98 -14.44 8.58
N LEU A 79 5.18 -14.68 7.28
CA LEU A 79 6.18 -13.96 6.48
C LEU A 79 5.90 -12.45 6.46
N PHE A 80 4.66 -12.04 6.16
CA PHE A 80 4.32 -10.61 6.08
C PHE A 80 4.46 -9.91 7.44
N LYS A 81 4.13 -10.59 8.53
CA LYS A 81 4.36 -10.10 9.88
C LYS A 81 5.85 -9.97 10.20
N LYS A 82 6.65 -10.97 9.83
CA LYS A 82 8.11 -11.01 10.04
C LYS A 82 8.80 -9.80 9.39
N ILE A 83 8.40 -9.44 8.17
CA ILE A 83 8.98 -8.28 7.46
C ILE A 83 8.48 -6.92 7.96
N GLY A 84 7.55 -6.94 8.92
CA GLY A 84 7.00 -5.75 9.55
C GLY A 84 5.79 -5.13 8.83
N ALA A 85 5.25 -5.74 7.78
CA ALA A 85 4.05 -5.23 7.11
C ALA A 85 2.89 -5.07 8.13
N GLN A 86 2.04 -4.08 7.90
CA GLN A 86 0.88 -3.80 8.76
C GLN A 86 -0.44 -4.23 8.13
N TYR A 87 -0.47 -4.40 6.81
CA TYR A 87 -1.64 -4.78 6.04
C TYR A 87 -1.26 -5.57 4.79
N VAL A 88 -2.23 -6.28 4.24
CA VAL A 88 -2.08 -7.04 3.00
C VAL A 88 -3.32 -6.84 2.16
N VAL A 89 -3.17 -6.73 0.84
CA VAL A 89 -4.26 -6.59 -0.12
C VAL A 89 -4.20 -7.76 -1.10
N MET A 90 -5.26 -8.56 -1.22
CA MET A 90 -5.30 -9.69 -2.16
C MET A 90 -6.40 -9.52 -3.21
N THR A 91 -6.09 -9.84 -4.46
CA THR A 91 -7.07 -9.91 -5.55
C THR A 91 -8.16 -10.93 -5.22
N THR A 92 -9.36 -10.46 -4.86
CA THR A 92 -10.53 -11.35 -4.73
C THR A 92 -11.08 -11.73 -6.10
N LYS A 93 -11.07 -10.76 -7.02
CA LYS A 93 -11.44 -10.89 -8.43
C LYS A 93 -10.69 -9.83 -9.24
N HIS A 94 -10.01 -10.25 -10.31
CA HIS A 94 -9.38 -9.34 -11.28
C HIS A 94 -10.32 -9.05 -12.46
N HIS A 95 -9.90 -8.30 -13.48
CA HIS A 95 -10.76 -7.96 -14.62
C HIS A 95 -11.24 -9.19 -15.42
N ASP A 96 -10.60 -10.35 -15.26
CA ASP A 96 -11.06 -11.61 -15.89
C ASP A 96 -12.38 -12.13 -15.31
N GLY A 97 -12.85 -11.61 -14.18
CA GLY A 97 -14.09 -12.02 -13.54
C GLY A 97 -14.00 -13.30 -12.70
N VAL A 98 -12.82 -13.92 -12.58
CA VAL A 98 -12.64 -15.15 -11.79
C VAL A 98 -12.57 -14.82 -10.30
N ALA A 99 -13.56 -15.29 -9.53
CA ALA A 99 -13.59 -15.08 -8.09
C ALA A 99 -12.73 -16.12 -7.32
N LEU A 100 -11.91 -15.66 -6.38
CA LEU A 100 -11.12 -16.51 -5.47
C LEU A 100 -11.90 -17.03 -4.26
N TRP A 101 -13.18 -16.69 -4.14
CA TRP A 101 -14.09 -17.17 -3.08
C TRP A 101 -15.34 -17.82 -3.67
N ASP A 102 -16.10 -18.53 -2.82
CA ASP A 102 -17.34 -19.22 -3.18
C ASP A 102 -18.54 -18.25 -3.30
N THR A 103 -18.47 -17.30 -4.23
CA THR A 103 -19.57 -16.35 -4.50
C THR A 103 -20.83 -17.08 -4.96
N LYS A 104 -22.00 -16.68 -4.46
CA LYS A 104 -23.29 -17.25 -4.89
C LYS A 104 -23.87 -16.57 -6.12
N LEU A 105 -23.20 -15.54 -6.64
CA LEU A 105 -23.66 -14.76 -7.78
C LEU A 105 -23.04 -15.20 -9.13
N SER A 106 -22.02 -16.06 -9.11
CA SER A 106 -21.40 -16.58 -10.32
C SER A 106 -20.79 -17.97 -10.08
N HIS A 107 -20.88 -18.83 -11.08
CA HIS A 107 -20.16 -20.09 -11.17
C HIS A 107 -18.73 -19.92 -11.71
N LEU A 108 -18.33 -18.72 -12.14
CA LEU A 108 -16.93 -18.44 -12.51
C LEU A 108 -16.12 -18.10 -11.25
N ASN A 109 -15.86 -19.13 -10.45
CA ASN A 109 -15.08 -19.04 -9.22
C ASN A 109 -14.16 -20.27 -9.06
N VAL A 110 -13.15 -20.16 -8.21
CA VAL A 110 -12.15 -21.22 -8.00
C VAL A 110 -12.74 -22.49 -7.37
N VAL A 111 -13.87 -22.41 -6.67
CA VAL A 111 -14.53 -23.58 -6.07
C VAL A 111 -15.18 -24.44 -7.16
N ASP A 112 -15.83 -23.81 -8.12
CA ASP A 112 -16.53 -24.50 -9.20
C ASP A 112 -15.59 -24.89 -10.34
N LYS A 113 -14.62 -24.03 -10.69
CA LYS A 113 -13.91 -24.08 -11.98
C LYS A 113 -12.46 -24.55 -11.94
N THR A 114 -11.91 -24.87 -10.77
CA THR A 114 -10.50 -25.32 -10.69
C THR A 114 -10.33 -26.56 -9.80
N PRO A 115 -9.16 -27.22 -9.83
CA PRO A 115 -8.81 -28.26 -8.87
C PRO A 115 -8.68 -27.78 -7.42
N ALA A 116 -8.61 -26.47 -7.15
CA ALA A 116 -8.52 -25.95 -5.79
C ALA A 116 -9.76 -26.31 -4.94
N LYS A 117 -10.95 -26.26 -5.56
CA LYS A 117 -12.24 -26.71 -5.00
C LYS A 117 -12.57 -26.17 -3.59
N ARG A 118 -12.06 -24.98 -3.26
CA ARG A 118 -12.26 -24.34 -1.95
C ARG A 118 -12.11 -22.84 -2.03
N ASP A 119 -12.73 -22.15 -1.08
CA ASP A 119 -12.56 -20.71 -0.85
C ASP A 119 -11.10 -20.40 -0.45
N LEU A 120 -10.51 -19.40 -1.12
CA LEU A 120 -9.14 -18.96 -0.88
C LEU A 120 -9.08 -17.60 -0.16
N VAL A 121 -10.19 -16.89 -0.02
CA VAL A 121 -10.28 -15.59 0.66
C VAL A 121 -10.53 -15.79 2.16
N ALA A 122 -11.46 -16.65 2.55
CA ALA A 122 -11.76 -16.91 3.96
C ALA A 122 -10.51 -17.28 4.81
N PRO A 123 -9.68 -18.26 4.42
CA PRO A 123 -8.51 -18.64 5.21
C PRO A 123 -7.38 -17.59 5.14
N TYR A 124 -7.32 -16.78 4.07
CA TYR A 124 -6.45 -15.59 3.99
C TYR A 124 -6.83 -14.55 5.06
N VAL A 125 -8.12 -14.21 5.13
CA VAL A 125 -8.66 -13.24 6.10
C VAL A 125 -8.34 -13.71 7.52
N ALA A 126 -8.67 -14.98 7.84
CA ALA A 126 -8.43 -15.55 9.17
C ALA A 126 -6.95 -15.48 9.56
N ALA A 127 -6.04 -15.95 8.69
CA ALA A 127 -4.61 -15.96 8.98
C ALA A 127 -4.03 -14.55 9.21
N LEU A 128 -4.47 -13.55 8.45
CA LEU A 128 -4.04 -12.17 8.67
C LEU A 128 -4.53 -11.63 10.02
N ARG A 129 -5.78 -11.87 10.38
CA ARG A 129 -6.34 -11.47 11.67
C ARG A 129 -5.57 -12.10 12.83
N ASP A 130 -5.25 -13.39 12.73
CA ASP A 130 -4.49 -14.12 13.74
C ASP A 130 -3.07 -13.56 13.94
N HIS A 131 -2.47 -12.96 12.90
CA HIS A 131 -1.16 -12.31 12.97
C HIS A 131 -1.22 -10.79 13.27
N GLY A 132 -2.42 -10.27 13.55
CA GLY A 132 -2.66 -8.85 13.82
C GLY A 132 -2.35 -7.96 12.61
N LEU A 133 -2.58 -8.46 11.40
CA LEU A 133 -2.47 -7.72 10.14
C LEU A 133 -3.85 -7.21 9.72
N LYS A 134 -3.87 -6.02 9.13
CA LYS A 134 -5.07 -5.44 8.51
C LYS A 134 -5.36 -6.14 7.19
N VAL A 135 -6.65 -6.36 6.92
CA VAL A 135 -7.14 -7.15 5.78
C VAL A 135 -7.62 -6.22 4.69
N GLY A 136 -7.02 -6.30 3.52
CA GLY A 136 -7.41 -5.59 2.32
C GLY A 136 -7.89 -6.54 1.23
N LEU A 137 -8.98 -6.18 0.56
CA LEU A 137 -9.51 -6.93 -0.56
C LEU A 137 -9.45 -6.06 -1.82
N TYR A 138 -8.67 -6.51 -2.80
CA TYR A 138 -8.75 -5.94 -4.14
C TYR A 138 -9.99 -6.48 -4.84
N TYR A 139 -10.71 -5.58 -5.51
CA TYR A 139 -11.88 -5.93 -6.30
C TYR A 139 -11.90 -5.12 -7.60
N SER A 140 -11.91 -5.82 -8.74
CA SER A 140 -12.13 -5.14 -10.01
C SER A 140 -13.61 -4.83 -10.25
N LEU A 141 -13.90 -3.56 -10.53
CA LEU A 141 -15.19 -3.09 -11.04
C LEU A 141 -15.46 -3.63 -12.45
N CYS A 142 -14.43 -3.71 -13.29
CA CYS A 142 -14.49 -4.41 -14.57
C CYS A 142 -14.72 -5.91 -14.38
N ASP A 143 -15.52 -6.51 -15.26
CA ASP A 143 -15.68 -7.95 -15.33
C ASP A 143 -15.81 -8.39 -16.79
N TRP A 144 -14.66 -8.70 -17.40
CA TRP A 144 -14.59 -9.07 -18.81
C TRP A 144 -15.18 -10.44 -19.10
N SER A 145 -15.66 -11.17 -18.10
CA SER A 145 -16.39 -12.44 -18.27
C SER A 145 -17.89 -12.29 -18.09
N HIS A 146 -18.38 -11.27 -17.40
CA HIS A 146 -19.80 -11.08 -17.17
C HIS A 146 -20.55 -10.77 -18.47
N PRO A 147 -21.64 -11.51 -18.82
CA PRO A 147 -22.30 -11.43 -20.12
C PRO A 147 -22.91 -10.07 -20.46
N ASP A 148 -23.22 -9.27 -19.43
CA ASP A 148 -23.76 -7.91 -19.56
C ASP A 148 -22.67 -6.81 -19.48
N TYR A 149 -21.40 -7.20 -19.47
CA TYR A 149 -20.26 -6.29 -19.56
C TYR A 149 -19.69 -6.28 -20.99
N ASP A 150 -19.50 -5.09 -21.54
CA ASP A 150 -18.97 -4.92 -22.90
C ASP A 150 -17.45 -5.13 -22.92
N VAL A 151 -16.95 -5.80 -23.97
CA VAL A 151 -15.52 -6.12 -24.12
C VAL A 151 -15.05 -5.88 -25.55
N VAL A 152 -13.76 -5.60 -25.72
CA VAL A 152 -13.12 -5.30 -27.02
C VAL A 152 -12.55 -6.52 -27.75
N PHE A 153 -12.76 -7.72 -27.20
CA PHE A 153 -12.27 -9.00 -27.72
C PHE A 153 -13.42 -10.02 -27.84
N PRO A 154 -13.31 -11.02 -28.72
CA PRO A 154 -14.35 -12.05 -28.86
C PRO A 154 -14.51 -12.85 -27.56
N ARG A 155 -15.75 -12.95 -27.07
CA ARG A 155 -16.13 -13.74 -25.89
C ARG A 155 -17.36 -14.59 -26.21
N PRO A 156 -17.39 -15.89 -25.85
CA PRO A 156 -18.58 -16.72 -26.02
C PRO A 156 -19.72 -16.24 -25.11
N ASN A 157 -20.91 -16.79 -25.29
CA ASN A 157 -22.01 -16.52 -24.35
C ASN A 157 -21.70 -17.12 -22.97
N THR A 158 -21.42 -16.26 -21.99
CA THR A 158 -21.08 -16.65 -20.61
C THR A 158 -22.26 -16.71 -19.66
N LYS A 159 -23.50 -16.42 -20.11
CA LYS A 159 -24.71 -16.35 -19.25
C LYS A 159 -24.93 -17.57 -18.36
N LYS A 160 -24.52 -18.76 -18.81
CA LYS A 160 -24.61 -19.99 -18.00
C LYS A 160 -23.84 -19.91 -16.66
N ASN A 161 -22.80 -19.09 -16.58
CA ASN A 161 -22.01 -18.91 -15.37
C ASN A 161 -22.59 -17.81 -14.45
N TYR A 162 -23.54 -17.00 -14.91
CA TYR A 162 -24.05 -15.84 -14.16
C TYR A 162 -25.57 -15.97 -14.01
N PRO A 163 -26.07 -16.60 -12.95
CA PRO A 163 -27.50 -16.77 -12.73
C PRO A 163 -28.23 -15.44 -12.59
N GLN A 164 -29.18 -15.16 -13.50
CA GLN A 164 -29.96 -13.91 -13.56
C GLN A 164 -31.46 -14.11 -13.29
N LYS A 165 -31.82 -15.13 -12.50
CA LYS A 165 -33.22 -15.45 -12.19
C LYS A 165 -33.90 -14.24 -11.53
N GLY A 166 -35.08 -13.87 -12.04
CA GLY A 166 -35.86 -12.74 -11.52
C GLY A 166 -35.41 -11.35 -11.99
N GLN A 167 -34.44 -11.26 -12.92
CA GLN A 167 -33.89 -9.99 -13.38
C GLN A 167 -34.35 -9.60 -14.80
N LYS A 168 -35.41 -10.24 -15.32
CA LYS A 168 -35.90 -10.05 -16.70
C LYS A 168 -36.36 -8.63 -17.02
N LYS A 169 -36.71 -7.83 -16.01
CA LYS A 169 -37.17 -6.43 -16.15
C LYS A 169 -36.03 -5.40 -16.06
N MET A 170 -34.82 -5.84 -15.68
CA MET A 170 -33.64 -4.99 -15.59
C MET A 170 -32.94 -4.96 -16.94
N ASP A 171 -32.34 -3.82 -17.31
CA ASP A 171 -31.42 -3.78 -18.45
C ASP A 171 -30.09 -4.50 -18.15
N SER A 172 -29.22 -4.64 -19.14
CA SER A 172 -27.91 -5.32 -18.98
C SER A 172 -27.05 -4.65 -17.91
N TRP A 173 -26.97 -3.33 -17.92
CA TRP A 173 -26.13 -2.60 -16.98
C TRP A 173 -26.66 -2.69 -15.55
N GLU A 174 -27.98 -2.57 -15.36
CA GLU A 174 -28.63 -2.73 -14.06
C GLU A 174 -28.38 -4.12 -13.45
N ARG A 175 -28.42 -5.18 -14.27
CA ARG A 175 -28.08 -6.54 -13.83
C ARG A 175 -26.63 -6.63 -13.40
N PHE A 176 -25.72 -6.04 -14.16
CA PHE A 176 -24.29 -6.02 -13.82
C PHE A 176 -24.00 -5.23 -12.54
N VAL A 177 -24.63 -4.06 -12.37
CA VAL A 177 -24.49 -3.26 -11.15
C VAL A 177 -25.01 -4.05 -9.94
N ARG A 178 -26.18 -4.68 -10.07
CA ARG A 178 -26.72 -5.56 -9.03
C ARG A 178 -25.77 -6.71 -8.71
N PHE A 179 -25.16 -7.31 -9.72
CA PHE A 179 -24.20 -8.41 -9.56
C PHE A 179 -22.98 -7.97 -8.76
N TYR A 180 -22.25 -6.94 -9.19
CA TYR A 180 -21.00 -6.55 -8.54
C TYR A 180 -21.25 -6.00 -7.13
N GLN A 181 -22.33 -5.23 -6.91
CA GLN A 181 -22.69 -4.75 -5.58
C GLN A 181 -23.10 -5.89 -4.64
N GLY A 182 -23.75 -6.91 -5.19
CA GLY A 182 -24.05 -8.14 -4.46
C GLY A 182 -22.78 -8.90 -4.06
N GLN A 183 -21.78 -8.99 -4.94
CA GLN A 183 -20.48 -9.58 -4.59
C GLN A 183 -19.77 -8.79 -3.49
N LEU A 184 -19.79 -7.46 -3.55
CA LEU A 184 -19.21 -6.63 -2.49
C LEU A 184 -19.95 -6.78 -1.16
N ARG A 185 -21.28 -6.96 -1.18
CA ARG A 185 -22.05 -7.31 0.02
C ARG A 185 -21.65 -8.67 0.60
N GLU A 186 -21.48 -9.68 -0.25
CA GLU A 186 -20.96 -11.00 0.19
C GLU A 186 -19.59 -10.85 0.84
N LEU A 187 -18.64 -10.19 0.18
CA LEU A 187 -17.28 -9.97 0.71
C LEU A 187 -17.30 -9.19 2.03
N SER A 188 -18.09 -8.12 2.13
CA SER A 188 -18.17 -7.28 3.33
C SER A 188 -18.77 -8.05 4.51
N SER A 189 -19.88 -8.78 4.28
CA SER A 189 -20.56 -9.53 5.33
C SER A 189 -19.80 -10.77 5.80
N GLN A 190 -19.10 -11.45 4.89
CA GLN A 190 -18.36 -12.68 5.22
C GLN A 190 -16.97 -12.40 5.80
N TYR A 191 -16.30 -11.34 5.34
CA TYR A 191 -14.87 -11.14 5.63
C TYR A 191 -14.54 -9.85 6.38
N ASN A 192 -15.46 -8.88 6.42
CA ASN A 192 -15.30 -7.61 7.13
C ASN A 192 -13.90 -6.97 6.94
N PRO A 193 -13.50 -6.62 5.70
CA PRO A 193 -12.16 -6.11 5.43
C PRO A 193 -11.96 -4.71 5.99
N ASP A 194 -10.72 -4.35 6.34
CA ASP A 194 -10.37 -2.98 6.73
C ASP A 194 -10.25 -2.05 5.52
N LEU A 195 -9.94 -2.60 4.34
CA LEU A 195 -9.64 -1.85 3.13
C LEU A 195 -10.25 -2.53 1.90
N TYR A 196 -10.88 -1.74 1.04
CA TYR A 196 -11.17 -2.13 -0.35
C TYR A 196 -10.25 -1.39 -1.31
N TRP A 197 -9.58 -2.16 -2.16
CA TRP A 197 -8.74 -1.64 -3.24
C TRP A 197 -9.46 -1.87 -4.56
N PHE A 198 -10.17 -0.85 -5.04
CA PHE A 198 -10.90 -0.93 -6.31
C PHE A 198 -9.97 -0.70 -7.50
N ASP A 199 -10.39 -1.23 -8.65
CA ASP A 199 -9.72 -1.02 -9.92
C ASP A 199 -10.70 -1.20 -11.09
N GLY A 200 -10.41 -0.61 -12.24
CA GLY A 200 -11.31 -0.67 -13.40
C GLY A 200 -12.40 0.41 -13.42
N ASP A 201 -12.22 1.51 -12.70
CA ASP A 201 -13.19 2.61 -12.69
C ASP A 201 -13.18 3.46 -13.98
N TRP A 202 -12.11 3.40 -14.77
CA TRP A 202 -11.85 4.27 -15.93
C TRP A 202 -12.85 4.16 -17.09
N GLU A 203 -13.64 3.08 -17.19
CA GLU A 203 -14.53 2.87 -18.35
C GLU A 203 -15.87 3.62 -18.25
N LYS A 204 -16.26 4.07 -17.05
CA LYS A 204 -17.57 4.70 -16.79
C LYS A 204 -17.49 5.79 -15.74
N SER A 205 -18.46 6.70 -15.76
CA SER A 205 -18.57 7.77 -14.75
C SER A 205 -18.96 7.21 -13.38
N ALA A 206 -18.72 7.99 -12.33
CA ALA A 206 -19.11 7.63 -10.97
C ALA A 206 -20.63 7.42 -10.81
N GLU A 207 -21.44 8.15 -11.59
CA GLU A 207 -22.89 7.97 -11.64
C GLU A 207 -23.27 6.61 -12.25
N GLN A 208 -22.65 6.24 -13.37
CA GLN A 208 -22.88 4.95 -14.04
C GLN A 208 -22.45 3.78 -13.17
N TRP A 209 -21.30 3.91 -12.49
CA TRP A 209 -20.84 2.94 -11.50
C TRP A 209 -21.70 2.93 -10.24
N ARG A 210 -22.50 3.97 -9.95
CA ARG A 210 -23.17 4.17 -8.67
C ARG A 210 -22.20 4.24 -7.49
N SER A 211 -21.04 4.84 -7.70
CA SER A 211 -19.90 4.86 -6.76
C SER A 211 -20.25 5.48 -5.40
N LYS A 212 -21.07 6.54 -5.37
CA LYS A 212 -21.56 7.12 -4.11
C LYS A 212 -22.38 6.10 -3.30
N ALA A 213 -23.41 5.53 -3.92
CA ALA A 213 -24.29 4.58 -3.25
C ALA A 213 -23.53 3.32 -2.80
N LEU A 214 -22.54 2.90 -3.58
CA LEU A 214 -21.62 1.83 -3.18
C LEU A 214 -20.82 2.23 -1.94
N LYS A 215 -20.19 3.42 -1.93
CA LYS A 215 -19.43 3.90 -0.77
C LYS A 215 -20.30 3.99 0.49
N ASP A 216 -21.53 4.49 0.36
CA ASP A 216 -22.50 4.55 1.46
C ASP A 216 -22.80 3.14 1.99
N SER A 217 -23.03 2.17 1.11
CA SER A 217 -23.28 0.77 1.48
C SER A 217 -22.08 0.12 2.18
N LEU A 218 -20.87 0.36 1.70
CA LEU A 218 -19.65 -0.16 2.32
C LEU A 218 -19.48 0.35 3.76
N LEU A 219 -19.78 1.63 3.99
CA LEU A 219 -19.73 2.24 5.33
C LEU A 219 -20.88 1.77 6.24
N GLU A 220 -22.04 1.45 5.68
CA GLU A 220 -23.14 0.82 6.44
C GLU A 220 -22.75 -0.58 6.92
N TRP A 221 -22.10 -1.38 6.06
CA TRP A 221 -21.69 -2.74 6.41
C TRP A 221 -20.47 -2.78 7.32
N ASN A 222 -19.51 -1.87 7.11
CA ASN A 222 -18.35 -1.68 7.97
C ASN A 222 -18.03 -0.18 8.13
N PRO A 223 -18.36 0.44 9.27
CA PRO A 223 -18.13 1.87 9.48
C PRO A 223 -16.64 2.24 9.58
N ASN A 224 -15.73 1.27 9.61
CA ASN A 224 -14.28 1.49 9.69
C ASN A 224 -13.55 1.27 8.36
N VAL A 225 -14.24 0.85 7.29
CA VAL A 225 -13.59 0.51 6.02
C VAL A 225 -13.03 1.75 5.32
N ILE A 226 -11.81 1.61 4.79
CA ILE A 226 -11.20 2.61 3.90
C ILE A 226 -11.19 2.12 2.46
N VAL A 227 -11.23 3.06 1.51
CA VAL A 227 -11.31 2.78 0.08
C VAL A 227 -10.27 3.61 -0.66
N ASN A 228 -9.60 3.02 -1.65
CA ASN A 228 -8.63 3.72 -2.48
C ASN A 228 -9.27 4.75 -3.43
N SER A 229 -8.44 5.58 -4.09
CA SER A 229 -8.90 6.61 -5.05
C SER A 229 -9.48 6.08 -6.36
N ARG A 230 -9.60 4.76 -6.55
CA ARG A 230 -10.14 4.12 -7.76
C ARG A 230 -11.60 3.68 -7.58
N LEU A 231 -12.33 4.40 -6.71
CA LEU A 231 -13.79 4.44 -6.69
C LEU A 231 -14.25 5.83 -7.17
N ASN A 232 -13.67 6.27 -8.30
CA ASN A 232 -13.78 7.65 -8.79
C ASN A 232 -13.45 8.68 -7.68
N GLU A 233 -14.26 9.72 -7.51
CA GLU A 233 -14.08 10.75 -6.49
C GLU A 233 -14.37 10.31 -5.04
N TYR A 234 -14.81 9.06 -4.80
CA TYR A 234 -15.27 8.58 -3.48
C TYR A 234 -14.22 7.81 -2.67
N GLY A 235 -12.95 7.87 -3.06
CA GLY A 235 -11.84 7.28 -2.33
C GLY A 235 -11.35 8.09 -1.12
N ASP A 236 -10.81 7.40 -0.11
CA ASP A 236 -10.28 7.99 1.13
C ASP A 236 -8.78 8.37 1.03
N TYR A 237 -8.03 7.80 0.09
CA TYR A 237 -6.59 8.01 -0.06
C TYR A 237 -6.14 7.88 -1.52
N LYS A 238 -5.00 8.49 -1.88
CA LYS A 238 -4.45 8.49 -3.25
C LYS A 238 -3.62 7.24 -3.54
N THR A 239 -3.64 6.75 -4.78
CA THR A 239 -2.88 5.56 -5.22
C THR A 239 -1.99 5.79 -6.44
N PRO A 240 -0.87 6.53 -6.32
CA PRO A 240 0.16 6.50 -7.37
C PRO A 240 0.67 5.07 -7.58
N GLU A 241 0.99 4.74 -8.83
CA GLU A 241 1.32 3.38 -9.24
C GLU A 241 2.58 3.39 -10.12
N GLN A 242 3.56 2.53 -9.80
CA GLN A 242 4.84 2.34 -10.51
C GLN A 242 5.79 3.55 -10.60
N GLY A 243 5.30 4.79 -10.58
CA GLY A 243 6.08 6.02 -10.49
C GLY A 243 5.95 6.71 -9.13
N ILE A 244 7.06 6.80 -8.39
CA ILE A 244 7.09 7.54 -7.12
C ILE A 244 6.80 9.02 -7.42
N PRO A 245 5.83 9.66 -6.75
CA PRO A 245 5.54 11.07 -6.97
C PRO A 245 6.74 11.96 -6.65
N VAL A 246 7.09 12.87 -7.56
CA VAL A 246 8.11 13.91 -7.31
C VAL A 246 7.62 14.88 -6.23
N VAL A 247 6.33 15.18 -6.24
CA VAL A 247 5.66 16.00 -5.23
C VAL A 247 4.71 15.12 -4.44
N ARG A 248 4.81 15.19 -3.12
CA ARG A 248 3.93 14.47 -2.19
C ARG A 248 2.45 14.74 -2.52
N PRO A 249 1.62 13.69 -2.69
CA PRO A 249 0.17 13.85 -2.80
C PRO A 249 -0.45 14.51 -1.56
N GLU A 250 -1.50 15.31 -1.77
CA GLU A 250 -2.28 15.84 -0.66
C GLU A 250 -3.07 14.71 0.04
N GLY A 251 -3.01 14.71 1.39
CA GLY A 251 -3.69 13.71 2.22
C GLY A 251 -2.96 12.36 2.29
N PRO A 252 -3.62 11.32 2.83
CA PRO A 252 -3.09 9.96 2.87
C PRO A 252 -2.93 9.38 1.47
N TRP A 253 -1.87 8.61 1.26
CA TRP A 253 -1.57 7.99 -0.03
C TRP A 253 -0.76 6.71 0.12
N GLU A 254 -0.84 5.86 -0.89
CA GLU A 254 -0.18 4.57 -0.97
C GLU A 254 0.39 4.37 -2.37
N PHE A 255 1.67 4.05 -2.44
CA PHE A 255 2.37 3.72 -3.66
C PHE A 255 2.38 2.22 -3.87
N CYS A 256 1.74 1.73 -4.93
CA CYS A 256 1.82 0.33 -5.31
C CYS A 256 2.91 0.09 -6.36
N MET A 257 3.69 -0.98 -6.18
CA MET A 257 4.81 -1.32 -7.06
C MET A 257 5.00 -2.84 -7.17
N THR A 258 5.33 -3.31 -8.37
CA THR A 258 5.71 -4.70 -8.65
C THR A 258 7.16 -5.00 -8.27
N MET A 259 7.48 -6.24 -7.92
CA MET A 259 8.87 -6.66 -7.70
C MET A 259 9.64 -6.87 -9.01
N ASN A 260 8.99 -7.38 -10.05
CA ASN A 260 9.49 -7.45 -11.41
C ASN A 260 8.61 -6.55 -12.31
N ASP A 261 8.41 -6.88 -13.58
CA ASP A 261 7.60 -6.10 -14.52
C ASP A 261 6.14 -6.58 -14.59
N ASN A 262 5.73 -7.54 -13.75
CA ASN A 262 4.38 -8.11 -13.74
C ASN A 262 3.76 -8.10 -12.32
N TRP A 263 2.42 -8.03 -12.24
CA TRP A 263 1.70 -8.13 -10.98
C TRP A 263 1.51 -9.59 -10.56
N GLY A 264 1.00 -10.40 -11.49
CA GLY A 264 0.85 -11.85 -11.35
C GLY A 264 2.15 -12.61 -11.56
N TYR A 265 2.11 -13.91 -11.26
CA TYR A 265 3.26 -14.78 -11.47
C TYR A 265 3.60 -14.90 -12.97
N PHE A 266 4.80 -14.45 -13.35
CA PHE A 266 5.32 -14.52 -14.71
C PHE A 266 6.73 -15.14 -14.66
N PRO A 267 6.89 -16.46 -14.87
CA PRO A 267 8.13 -17.18 -14.58
C PRO A 267 9.31 -16.79 -15.47
N SER A 268 9.05 -16.31 -16.69
CA SER A 268 10.09 -15.83 -17.61
C SER A 268 10.48 -14.37 -17.38
N ASP A 269 9.80 -13.66 -16.50
CA ASP A 269 10.17 -12.31 -16.08
C ASP A 269 11.14 -12.40 -14.89
N THR A 270 12.41 -12.36 -15.23
CA THR A 270 13.52 -12.37 -14.28
C THR A 270 14.03 -10.97 -13.96
N ASN A 271 13.40 -9.91 -14.49
CA ASN A 271 13.79 -8.52 -14.27
C ASN A 271 13.31 -8.01 -12.91
N TYR A 272 13.70 -8.72 -11.86
CA TYR A 272 13.37 -8.34 -10.50
C TYR A 272 14.19 -7.13 -10.06
N LYS A 273 13.50 -6.11 -9.57
CA LYS A 273 14.08 -4.93 -8.92
C LYS A 273 15.12 -5.37 -7.87
N PRO A 274 16.33 -4.79 -7.88
CA PRO A 274 17.33 -5.06 -6.86
C PRO A 274 16.82 -4.73 -5.46
N ILE A 275 17.32 -5.43 -4.44
CA ILE A 275 16.97 -5.16 -3.03
C ILE A 275 17.19 -3.68 -2.67
N ALA A 276 18.30 -3.10 -3.14
CA ALA A 276 18.62 -1.69 -2.95
C ALA A 276 17.54 -0.76 -3.49
N GLN A 277 16.97 -1.06 -4.66
CA GLN A 277 15.88 -0.27 -5.23
C GLN A 277 14.63 -0.34 -4.36
N ILE A 278 14.24 -1.55 -3.90
CA ILE A 278 13.06 -1.73 -3.06
C ILE A 278 13.19 -0.96 -1.73
N ILE A 279 14.33 -1.05 -1.06
CA ILE A 279 14.56 -0.36 0.22
C ILE A 279 14.63 1.16 0.02
N ARG A 280 15.32 1.65 -1.02
CA ARG A 280 15.39 3.09 -1.31
C ARG A 280 14.00 3.65 -1.65
N THR A 281 13.23 2.95 -2.49
CA THR A 281 11.83 3.31 -2.78
C THR A 281 10.98 3.32 -1.51
N PHE A 282 11.11 2.31 -0.64
CA PHE A 282 10.39 2.29 0.63
C PHE A 282 10.69 3.55 1.46
N VAL A 283 11.97 3.91 1.61
CA VAL A 283 12.41 5.09 2.35
C VAL A 283 11.89 6.38 1.73
N GLU A 284 11.94 6.54 0.40
CA GLU A 284 11.38 7.71 -0.28
C GLU A 284 9.88 7.86 0.00
N VAL A 285 9.13 6.78 -0.10
CA VAL A 285 7.68 6.78 0.13
C VAL A 285 7.33 7.18 1.57
N ILE A 286 7.97 6.55 2.57
CA ILE A 286 7.65 6.85 3.98
C ILE A 286 8.14 8.25 4.38
N SER A 287 9.24 8.74 3.81
CA SER A 287 9.74 10.11 4.04
C SER A 287 8.78 11.18 3.51
N ASN A 288 8.01 10.84 2.47
CA ASN A 288 6.93 11.66 1.94
C ASN A 288 5.56 11.34 2.57
N GLY A 289 5.56 10.58 3.67
CA GLY A 289 4.35 10.29 4.45
C GLY A 289 3.35 9.34 3.77
N GLY A 290 3.79 8.54 2.80
CA GLY A 290 2.98 7.52 2.15
C GLY A 290 3.20 6.13 2.72
N ASN A 291 2.43 5.19 2.20
CA ASN A 291 2.62 3.75 2.40
C ASN A 291 3.16 3.10 1.13
N LEU A 292 4.10 2.17 1.24
CA LEU A 292 4.47 1.28 0.14
C LEU A 292 3.57 0.04 0.18
N LEU A 293 2.91 -0.27 -0.92
CA LEU A 293 2.20 -1.52 -1.16
C LEU A 293 3.01 -2.37 -2.16
N LEU A 294 3.86 -3.26 -1.63
CA LEU A 294 4.81 -4.03 -2.44
C LEU A 294 4.17 -5.34 -2.91
N ASN A 295 4.13 -5.56 -4.22
CA ASN A 295 3.41 -6.68 -4.80
C ASN A 295 4.22 -7.98 -4.88
N ILE A 296 3.53 -9.10 -4.67
CA ILE A 296 3.93 -10.45 -5.08
C ILE A 296 2.90 -11.07 -6.03
N GLY A 297 3.37 -11.94 -6.91
CA GLY A 297 2.54 -12.85 -7.70
C GLY A 297 2.85 -14.29 -7.32
N PRO A 298 2.07 -14.92 -6.40
CA PRO A 298 2.29 -16.31 -6.04
C PRO A 298 2.06 -17.26 -7.22
N LYS A 299 2.76 -18.39 -7.21
CA LYS A 299 2.58 -19.48 -8.18
C LYS A 299 1.14 -20.03 -8.12
N PRO A 300 0.64 -20.69 -9.18
CA PRO A 300 -0.71 -21.28 -9.20
C PRO A 300 -1.00 -22.28 -8.09
N ASP A 301 0.02 -22.92 -7.54
CA ASP A 301 -0.09 -23.82 -6.40
C ASP A 301 -0.16 -23.08 -5.05
N GLY A 302 0.07 -21.78 -4.99
CA GLY A 302 0.10 -20.97 -3.77
C GLY A 302 1.50 -20.78 -3.16
N THR A 303 2.56 -21.23 -3.82
CA THR A 303 3.93 -20.99 -3.37
C THR A 303 4.37 -19.56 -3.74
N ILE A 304 4.94 -18.81 -2.79
CA ILE A 304 5.63 -17.54 -3.08
C ILE A 304 6.98 -17.86 -3.72
N ALA A 305 7.30 -17.21 -4.85
CA ALA A 305 8.58 -17.44 -5.53
C ALA A 305 9.79 -17.04 -4.66
N ASN A 306 10.92 -17.72 -4.84
CA ASN A 306 12.09 -17.52 -3.97
C ASN A 306 12.65 -16.09 -4.10
N GLU A 307 12.65 -15.55 -5.31
CA GLU A 307 13.09 -14.19 -5.64
C GLU A 307 12.22 -13.15 -4.94
N GLN A 308 10.91 -13.40 -4.85
CA GLN A 308 9.97 -12.55 -4.12
C GLN A 308 10.19 -12.64 -2.62
N ARG A 309 10.37 -13.86 -2.08
CA ARG A 309 10.65 -14.09 -0.66
C ARG A 309 11.93 -13.42 -0.21
N GLU A 310 13.02 -13.59 -0.95
CA GLU A 310 14.35 -13.00 -0.67
C GLU A 310 14.24 -11.48 -0.50
N ARG A 311 13.51 -10.80 -1.39
CA ARG A 311 13.32 -9.35 -1.36
C ARG A 311 12.46 -8.89 -0.19
N LEU A 312 11.38 -9.61 0.11
CA LEU A 312 10.56 -9.34 1.29
C LEU A 312 11.39 -9.48 2.56
N GLU A 313 12.13 -10.57 2.70
CA GLU A 313 12.96 -10.83 3.90
C GLU A 313 14.08 -9.81 4.03
N SER A 314 14.74 -9.43 2.93
CA SER A 314 15.78 -8.40 2.95
C SER A 314 15.25 -7.02 3.36
N LEU A 315 14.07 -6.63 2.87
CA LEU A 315 13.38 -5.42 3.33
C LEU A 315 13.04 -5.53 4.82
N GLY A 316 12.56 -6.70 5.26
CA GLY A 316 12.25 -6.99 6.66
C GLY A 316 13.44 -6.86 7.60
N GLU A 317 14.60 -7.39 7.23
CA GLU A 317 15.83 -7.27 8.02
C GLU A 317 16.30 -5.80 8.12
N TRP A 318 16.21 -5.04 7.02
CA TRP A 318 16.49 -3.60 7.05
C TRP A 318 15.51 -2.84 7.97
N ILE A 319 14.21 -3.13 7.88
CA ILE A 319 13.18 -2.53 8.74
C ILE A 319 13.43 -2.87 10.21
N LYS A 320 13.80 -4.11 10.52
CA LYS A 320 14.08 -4.56 11.90
C LYS A 320 15.22 -3.76 12.52
N LYS A 321 16.30 -3.54 11.76
CA LYS A 321 17.46 -2.74 12.18
C LYS A 321 17.11 -1.26 12.41
N HIS A 322 16.20 -0.70 11.61
CA HIS A 322 15.87 0.73 11.62
C HIS A 322 14.45 1.04 12.14
N LYS A 323 13.84 0.12 12.88
CA LYS A 323 12.41 0.15 13.27
C LYS A 323 11.93 1.50 13.84
N PRO A 324 12.66 2.20 14.73
CA PRO A 324 12.23 3.50 15.26
C PRO A 324 12.12 4.61 14.22
N ALA A 325 12.85 4.54 13.11
CA ALA A 325 12.74 5.50 12.01
C ALA A 325 11.57 5.18 11.07
N VAL A 326 11.17 3.91 10.98
CA VAL A 326 10.07 3.46 10.11
C VAL A 326 8.72 3.65 10.78
N TYR A 327 8.54 3.06 11.97
CA TYR A 327 7.27 3.09 12.70
C TYR A 327 7.35 4.11 13.85
N GLY A 328 6.28 4.89 14.02
CA GLY A 328 6.28 6.00 14.98
C GLY A 328 6.84 7.31 14.42
N THR A 329 6.97 7.41 13.09
CA THR A 329 7.43 8.59 12.38
C THR A 329 6.39 9.11 11.38
N THR A 330 6.51 10.39 11.05
CA THR A 330 5.75 11.07 10.00
C THR A 330 6.68 11.45 8.85
N ALA A 331 6.11 12.11 7.83
CA ALA A 331 6.90 12.71 6.77
C ALA A 331 8.02 13.61 7.31
N GLY A 332 9.09 13.71 6.52
CA GLY A 332 10.30 14.42 6.83
C GLY A 332 10.21 15.94 6.82
N LEU A 333 11.40 16.54 6.91
CA LEU A 333 11.63 17.96 6.74
C LEU A 333 11.29 18.41 5.31
N PRO A 334 10.85 19.66 5.11
CA PRO A 334 10.73 20.26 3.79
C PRO A 334 12.06 20.27 3.02
N TYR A 335 11.98 20.41 1.70
CA TYR A 335 13.17 20.54 0.86
C TYR A 335 14.08 21.69 1.29
N GLY A 336 15.39 21.49 1.14
CA GLY A 336 16.43 22.46 1.44
C GLY A 336 17.09 22.29 2.82
N HIS A 337 16.46 21.56 3.75
CA HIS A 337 17.04 21.28 5.08
C HIS A 337 18.09 20.17 5.07
N PHE A 338 17.87 19.13 4.27
CA PHE A 338 18.76 18.01 4.05
C PHE A 338 18.65 17.56 2.58
N TYR A 339 19.77 17.16 1.97
CA TYR A 339 19.79 16.69 0.57
C TYR A 339 19.64 15.17 0.52
N GLY A 340 18.48 14.70 0.95
CA GLY A 340 18.06 13.31 0.98
C GLY A 340 16.74 13.15 1.74
N PRO A 341 16.19 11.93 1.81
CA PRO A 341 14.98 11.69 2.59
C PRO A 341 15.21 11.93 4.07
N THR A 342 14.19 12.42 4.76
CA THR A 342 14.18 12.49 6.22
C THR A 342 12.87 11.96 6.78
N LEU A 343 12.88 11.53 8.03
CA LEU A 343 11.68 11.21 8.81
C LEU A 343 11.72 11.98 10.11
N VAL A 344 10.55 12.24 10.71
CA VAL A 344 10.44 12.94 11.99
C VAL A 344 9.62 12.07 12.94
N SER A 345 10.06 11.92 14.19
CA SER A 345 9.27 11.21 15.20
C SER A 345 7.94 11.93 15.47
N LYS A 346 6.90 11.21 15.90
CA LYS A 346 5.58 11.81 16.19
C LYS A 346 5.62 12.94 17.21
N ASP A 347 6.47 12.81 18.23
CA ASP A 347 6.70 13.84 19.23
C ASP A 347 7.61 14.98 18.73
N ARG A 348 8.09 14.87 17.49
CA ARG A 348 8.99 15.79 16.80
C ARG A 348 10.28 16.08 17.56
N LYS A 349 10.73 15.17 18.43
CA LYS A 349 12.00 15.29 19.16
C LYS A 349 13.15 14.54 18.49
N LYS A 350 12.90 13.83 17.39
CA LYS A 350 13.92 13.14 16.61
C LYS A 350 13.74 13.38 15.12
N ILE A 351 14.85 13.65 14.46
CA ILE A 351 14.95 13.66 13.00
C ILE A 351 15.80 12.45 12.59
N TYR A 352 15.35 11.72 11.59
CA TYR A 352 16.09 10.63 10.98
C TYR A 352 16.56 11.08 9.60
N LEU A 353 17.87 11.13 9.38
CA LEU A 353 18.48 11.43 8.08
C LEU A 353 18.75 10.12 7.34
N CYS A 354 18.19 9.97 6.14
CA CYS A 354 18.37 8.77 5.34
C CYS A 354 19.50 8.98 4.32
N LEU A 355 20.60 8.25 4.49
CA LEU A 355 21.74 8.30 3.60
C LEU A 355 21.67 7.11 2.64
N PHE A 356 21.43 7.38 1.36
CA PHE A 356 21.45 6.35 0.32
C PHE A 356 22.86 5.86 0.02
N ASP A 357 23.84 6.75 0.13
CA ASP A 357 25.24 6.45 -0.14
C ASP A 357 26.10 6.89 1.04
N ALA A 358 27.30 6.29 1.14
CA ALA A 358 28.26 6.65 2.17
C ALA A 358 28.63 8.15 2.05
N PRO A 359 28.46 8.95 3.11
CA PRO A 359 28.73 10.38 3.05
C PRO A 359 30.25 10.64 3.00
N LYS A 360 30.64 11.78 2.41
CA LYS A 360 32.03 12.24 2.35
C LYS A 360 32.22 13.48 3.21
N ASN A 361 33.34 13.54 3.95
CA ASN A 361 33.75 14.63 4.83
C ASN A 361 32.82 14.90 6.02
N TYR A 362 31.56 15.29 5.78
CA TYR A 362 30.54 15.54 6.80
C TYR A 362 29.13 15.48 6.21
N ILE A 363 28.14 15.28 7.08
CA ILE A 363 26.71 15.34 6.75
C ILE A 363 26.20 16.73 7.14
N GLN A 364 25.39 17.35 6.27
CA GLN A 364 24.91 18.71 6.46
C GLN A 364 23.41 18.77 6.77
N LEU A 365 23.04 19.35 7.91
CA LEU A 365 21.64 19.57 8.29
C LEU A 365 21.40 21.06 8.59
N LYS A 366 20.49 21.69 7.85
CA LYS A 366 20.23 23.14 7.91
C LYS A 366 18.95 23.48 8.66
N GLY A 367 18.90 24.68 9.23
CA GLY A 367 17.67 25.26 9.76
C GLY A 367 17.19 24.67 11.09
N ILE A 368 18.02 23.90 11.79
CA ILE A 368 17.67 23.32 13.10
C ILE A 368 18.03 24.32 14.20
N GLN A 369 17.03 24.89 14.86
CA GLN A 369 17.23 25.85 15.94
C GLN A 369 17.45 25.17 17.30
N ASN A 370 16.93 23.96 17.47
CA ASN A 370 17.03 23.22 18.72
C ASN A 370 18.47 22.88 19.11
N LYS A 371 18.70 22.71 20.42
CA LYS A 371 19.87 22.00 20.92
C LYS A 371 19.78 20.52 20.54
N VAL A 372 20.90 19.99 20.05
CA VAL A 372 21.04 18.58 19.70
C VAL A 372 21.45 17.83 20.96
N LYS A 373 20.63 16.84 21.34
CA LYS A 373 20.88 15.99 22.50
C LYS A 373 21.90 14.90 22.19
N SER A 374 21.76 14.25 21.03
CA SER A 374 22.69 13.21 20.56
C SER A 374 22.53 12.98 19.07
N ILE A 375 23.57 12.48 18.41
CA ILE A 375 23.52 12.02 17.03
C ILE A 375 24.09 10.60 16.97
N LYS A 376 23.36 9.66 16.37
CA LYS A 376 23.72 8.24 16.37
C LYS A 376 23.43 7.58 15.04
N VAL A 377 24.24 6.60 14.67
CA VAL A 377 23.94 5.71 13.54
C VAL A 377 22.92 4.68 14.00
N LEU A 378 21.69 4.75 13.50
CA LEU A 378 20.63 3.85 13.96
C LEU A 378 20.92 2.41 13.51
N GLY A 379 20.80 1.46 14.43
CA GLY A 379 21.15 0.06 14.19
C GLY A 379 22.65 -0.25 14.35
N ALA A 380 23.46 0.76 14.69
CA ALA A 380 24.82 0.61 15.18
C ALA A 380 24.95 1.33 16.54
N ASN A 381 25.97 0.99 17.34
CA ASN A 381 26.25 1.68 18.60
C ASN A 381 27.31 2.77 18.43
N GLU A 382 27.16 3.58 17.39
CA GLU A 382 28.08 4.67 17.05
C GLU A 382 27.42 6.03 17.32
N GLU A 383 28.08 6.85 18.13
CA GLU A 383 27.73 8.26 18.30
C GLU A 383 28.56 9.12 17.35
N LEU A 384 27.91 10.11 16.74
CA LEU A 384 28.54 11.06 15.83
C LEU A 384 28.68 12.42 16.52
N SER A 385 29.81 13.08 16.28
CA SER A 385 30.02 14.45 16.72
C SER A 385 29.38 15.43 15.75
N SER A 386 29.14 16.65 16.21
CA SER A 386 28.72 17.73 15.32
C SER A 386 29.24 19.08 15.79
N GLU A 387 29.38 19.98 14.83
CA GLU A 387 29.67 21.39 15.06
C GLU A 387 28.61 22.26 14.35
N ARG A 388 28.42 23.49 14.85
CA ARG A 388 27.62 24.50 14.15
C ARG A 388 28.55 25.45 13.41
N ASN A 389 28.41 25.50 12.10
CA ASN A 389 29.15 26.40 11.24
C ASN A 389 28.29 27.57 10.75
N GLY A 390 28.76 28.80 10.99
CA GLY A 390 28.05 30.03 10.62
C GLY A 390 26.80 30.31 11.47
N GLY A 391 25.92 31.17 10.95
CA GLY A 391 24.70 31.62 11.64
C GLY A 391 24.83 33.02 12.25
N ALA A 392 23.69 33.56 12.69
CA ALA A 392 23.58 34.85 13.38
C ALA A 392 22.53 34.70 14.47
N ALA A 393 22.96 34.29 15.67
CA ALA A 393 22.05 33.97 16.77
C ALA A 393 21.17 35.17 17.16
N TRP A 394 21.70 36.40 17.05
CA TRP A 394 20.97 37.65 17.30
C TRP A 394 19.81 37.90 16.33
N ASN A 395 19.82 37.28 15.15
CA ASN A 395 18.75 37.33 14.15
C ASN A 395 17.99 36.01 14.01
N ASN A 396 18.12 35.11 14.99
CA ASN A 396 17.50 33.79 14.99
C ASN A 396 17.88 32.92 13.78
N ILE A 397 19.02 33.18 13.13
CA ILE A 397 19.53 32.42 11.99
C ILE A 397 20.41 31.30 12.54
N PRO A 398 19.95 30.03 12.53
CA PRO A 398 20.77 28.94 13.04
C PRO A 398 21.96 28.71 12.10
N GLY A 399 23.13 28.44 12.69
CA GLY A 399 24.25 27.86 11.97
C GLY A 399 23.89 26.50 11.38
N ILE A 400 24.65 26.10 10.37
CA ILE A 400 24.51 24.78 9.73
C ILE A 400 25.11 23.73 10.65
N LEU A 401 24.37 22.67 10.93
CA LEU A 401 24.90 21.53 11.67
C LEU A 401 25.72 20.66 10.71
N ARG A 402 27.04 20.58 10.97
CA ARG A 402 27.95 19.65 10.31
C ARG A 402 28.18 18.46 11.23
N ILE A 403 27.76 17.29 10.77
CA ILE A 403 27.82 16.04 11.53
C ILE A 403 28.97 15.20 10.96
N SER A 404 29.76 14.57 11.82
CA SER A 404 30.78 13.62 11.38
C SER A 404 30.17 12.46 10.59
N ILE A 405 30.94 11.83 9.72
CA ILE A 405 30.48 10.65 8.96
C ILE A 405 30.57 9.38 9.82
N PRO A 406 29.68 8.39 9.61
CA PRO A 406 29.80 7.08 10.25
C PRO A 406 31.07 6.34 9.82
N GLN A 407 31.54 5.45 10.69
CA GLN A 407 32.55 4.45 10.34
C GLN A 407 32.05 3.56 9.19
N SER A 408 32.96 3.12 8.32
CA SER A 408 32.62 2.30 7.15
C SER A 408 31.80 1.05 7.50
N ASP A 409 32.12 0.43 8.63
CA ASP A 409 31.51 -0.82 9.09
C ASP A 409 30.10 -0.63 9.66
N ASN A 410 29.73 0.63 9.96
CA ASN A 410 28.41 1.01 10.46
C ASN A 410 27.51 1.59 9.38
N VAL A 411 28.00 1.72 8.14
CA VAL A 411 27.18 2.09 6.98
C VAL A 411 26.38 0.88 6.52
N ASP A 412 25.06 1.05 6.41
CA ASP A 412 24.18 0.06 5.84
C ASP A 412 24.34 0.00 4.30
N PRO A 413 24.39 -1.21 3.69
CA PRO A 413 24.61 -1.36 2.26
C PRO A 413 23.49 -0.79 1.38
N TYR A 414 22.30 -0.55 1.94
CA TYR A 414 21.15 -0.05 1.19
C TYR A 414 20.81 1.39 1.54
N VAL A 415 20.55 1.65 2.83
CA VAL A 415 20.23 2.97 3.37
C VAL A 415 20.66 3.04 4.83
N THR A 416 21.59 3.94 5.14
CA THR A 416 22.01 4.22 6.52
C THR A 416 21.10 5.28 7.13
N ILE A 417 20.67 5.09 8.38
CA ILE A 417 19.85 6.07 9.08
C ILE A 417 20.65 6.73 10.20
N ILE A 418 20.71 8.06 10.20
CA ILE A 418 21.28 8.85 11.31
C ILE A 418 20.14 9.42 12.16
N GLU A 419 20.06 9.03 13.43
CA GLU A 419 19.13 9.61 14.40
C GLU A 419 19.74 10.87 15.01
N VAL A 420 19.08 12.01 14.84
CA VAL A 420 19.38 13.29 15.49
C VAL A 420 18.31 13.54 16.54
N ALA A 421 18.64 13.31 17.81
CA ALA A 421 17.75 13.59 18.93
C ALA A 421 17.90 15.04 19.39
N LEU A 422 16.78 15.68 19.69
CA LEU A 422 16.68 17.08 20.13
C LEU A 422 16.32 17.12 21.61
N GLU A 423 16.69 18.19 22.31
CA GLU A 423 16.27 18.41 23.70
C GLU A 423 14.75 18.67 23.79
N ASP A 424 14.21 19.40 22.81
CA ASP A 424 12.83 19.87 22.73
C ASP A 424 12.19 19.57 21.37
N GLU A 425 10.90 19.89 21.24
CA GLU A 425 10.16 19.75 19.98
C GLU A 425 10.81 20.56 18.85
N LEU A 426 10.94 19.96 17.66
CA LEU A 426 11.60 20.55 16.50
C LEU A 426 11.05 21.92 16.10
N VAL A 427 11.93 22.92 16.16
CA VAL A 427 11.77 24.29 15.66
C VAL A 427 12.65 24.47 14.41
N LEU A 428 12.00 24.72 13.27
CA LEU A 428 12.64 24.85 11.97
C LEU A 428 12.72 26.31 11.51
N TYR A 429 13.93 26.76 11.19
CA TYR A 429 14.17 28.03 10.51
C TYR A 429 14.03 27.87 8.99
N ARG A 430 13.13 28.66 8.38
CA ARG A 430 12.91 28.73 6.92
C ARG A 430 13.01 30.18 6.41
N GLY A 431 13.99 30.94 6.91
CA GLY A 431 14.21 32.31 6.46
C GLY A 431 14.80 32.38 5.04
N HIS A 432 14.60 33.54 4.40
CA HIS A 432 14.90 33.75 2.97
C HIS A 432 16.27 34.41 2.73
N GLY A 433 17.10 34.53 3.77
CA GLY A 433 18.42 35.15 3.68
C GLY A 433 18.40 36.69 3.68
N ASN A 434 17.50 37.29 4.46
CA ASN A 434 17.43 38.74 4.62
C ASN A 434 18.78 39.31 5.11
N ALA A 435 19.08 40.55 4.71
CA ALA A 435 20.27 41.25 5.18
C ALA A 435 20.30 41.29 6.71
N VAL A 436 21.46 40.99 7.28
CA VAL A 436 21.71 41.14 8.72
C VAL A 436 22.04 42.60 8.97
N GLU A 437 21.02 43.41 9.30
CA GLU A 437 21.16 44.88 9.36
C GLU A 437 21.54 45.44 10.75
N LEU A 438 21.66 44.60 11.78
CA LEU A 438 22.09 45.02 13.12
C LEU A 438 23.03 43.99 13.74
N ASN A 439 24.26 44.43 14.07
CA ASN A 439 25.20 43.77 14.96
C ASN A 439 25.18 44.58 16.27
N ASN A 440 24.37 44.19 17.24
CA ASN A 440 24.41 44.78 18.58
C ASN A 440 25.39 44.05 19.48
#